data_AF-A0A2X3JXZ4-F1
#
_entry.id   AF-A0A2X3JXZ4-F1
#
_cell.length_a   1.000
_cell.length_b   1.000
_cell.length_c   1.000
_cell.angle_alpha   90.00
_cell.angle_beta   90.00
_cell.angle_gamma   90.00
#
_symmetry.space_group_name_H-M   'P 1'
#
loop_
_entity.id
_entity.type
_entity.pdbx_description
1 polymer ?
#
loop_
_entity_poly.entity_id
_entity_poly.type
_entity_poly.pdbx_seq_one_letter_code
_entity_poly.pdbx_strand_id
1 'polypeptide(L)'
;MDGNQFEALPAEVRQDMQQRIDAARRMFAEKVAMYTGLSVDAVTGTEAAVFEGQSGIEAGLADELVNASDAISVMATALNSNVRGGTMPQLTATEAAAQENQRVMGILTCQEAKGREQLATMLAGQQGMSVAQARAILAAAAPQQPVASTQSEADRIMACEEANGREQLAATLAAMPEMTVEKPARSWLLHRRRMPDPHSVIRSWHWMRQKGMRRRLNSWLPARE
;
A
#
# COMPACT_ATOMS: atom_id res chain seq x y z
N MET A 1 0.46 -18.56 34.37
CA MET A 1 1.75 -18.18 33.78
C MET A 1 2.55 -19.45 33.66
N ASP A 2 2.95 -19.84 32.46
CA ASP A 2 3.33 -21.22 32.12
C ASP A 2 4.73 -21.65 32.60
N GLY A 3 5.45 -20.76 33.29
CA GLY A 3 6.71 -21.05 33.98
C GLY A 3 6.58 -20.82 35.49
N ASN A 4 5.76 -21.64 36.17
CA ASN A 4 5.62 -21.56 37.62
C ASN A 4 6.80 -22.28 38.32
N GLN A 5 7.11 -21.90 39.56
CA GLN A 5 8.26 -22.45 40.31
C GLN A 5 7.97 -23.79 41.02
N PHE A 6 6.72 -24.27 41.02
CA PHE A 6 6.25 -25.36 41.87
C PHE A 6 6.09 -26.68 41.12
N GLU A 7 6.06 -26.66 39.78
CA GLU A 7 5.91 -27.84 38.93
C GLU A 7 6.95 -27.83 37.81
N ALA A 8 7.33 -29.02 37.34
CA ALA A 8 8.28 -29.15 36.24
C ALA A 8 7.72 -28.56 34.95
N LEU A 9 8.57 -27.86 34.19
CA LEU A 9 8.15 -27.21 32.95
C LEU A 9 7.66 -28.26 31.93
N PRO A 10 6.42 -28.14 31.42
CA PRO A 10 5.89 -29.03 30.39
C PRO A 10 6.80 -29.06 29.16
N ALA A 11 6.90 -30.22 28.50
CA ALA A 11 7.80 -30.39 27.37
C ALA A 11 7.53 -29.41 26.22
N GLU A 12 6.24 -29.14 25.96
CA GLU A 12 5.79 -28.21 24.92
C GLU A 12 6.21 -26.76 25.21
N VAL A 13 6.04 -26.32 26.46
CA VAL A 13 6.46 -24.98 26.91
C VAL A 13 7.98 -24.84 26.89
N ARG A 14 8.71 -25.88 27.30
CA ARG A 14 10.18 -25.91 27.22
C ARG A 14 10.66 -25.79 25.77
N GLN A 15 10.00 -26.48 24.85
CA GLN A 15 10.34 -26.42 23.43
C GLN A 15 10.09 -25.03 22.84
N ASP A 16 8.96 -24.38 23.16
CA ASP A 16 8.70 -22.98 22.76
C ASP A 16 9.77 -22.02 23.29
N MET A 17 10.06 -22.10 24.60
CA MET A 17 11.10 -21.27 25.22
C MET A 17 12.48 -21.52 24.60
N GLN A 18 12.82 -22.77 24.33
CA GLN A 18 14.08 -23.12 23.67
C GLN A 18 14.18 -22.51 22.28
N GLN A 19 13.12 -22.63 21.46
CA GLN A 19 13.09 -22.02 20.12
C GLN A 19 13.28 -20.50 20.17
N ARG A 20 12.66 -19.84 21.16
CA ARG A 20 12.80 -18.39 21.35
C ARG A 20 14.22 -17.98 21.77
N ILE A 21 14.85 -18.75 22.66
CA ILE A 21 16.24 -18.53 23.07
C ILE A 21 17.19 -18.76 21.88
N ASP A 22 17.01 -19.85 21.13
CA ASP A 22 17.84 -20.17 19.98
C ASP A 22 17.71 -19.10 18.88
N ALA A 23 16.50 -18.60 18.66
CA ALA A 23 16.25 -17.48 17.74
C ALA A 23 16.97 -16.20 18.22
N ALA A 24 16.89 -15.87 19.51
CA ALA A 24 17.58 -14.72 20.08
C ALA A 24 19.12 -14.86 19.98
N ARG A 25 19.66 -16.05 20.26
CA ARG A 25 21.09 -16.35 20.12
C ARG A 25 21.55 -16.19 18.67
N ARG A 26 20.76 -16.65 17.70
CA ARG A 26 21.05 -16.48 16.28
C ARG A 26 21.05 -14.99 15.89
N MET A 27 20.03 -14.23 16.27
CA MET A 27 19.96 -12.79 15.97
C MET A 27 21.16 -12.03 16.56
N PHE A 28 21.56 -12.36 17.79
CA PHE A 28 22.74 -11.78 18.41
C PHE A 28 24.00 -12.08 17.59
N ALA A 29 24.23 -13.34 17.23
CA ALA A 29 25.40 -13.75 16.48
C ALA A 29 25.47 -13.12 15.09
N GLU A 30 24.34 -13.03 14.39
CA GLU A 30 24.23 -12.33 13.10
C GLU A 30 24.60 -10.85 13.22
N LYS A 31 24.15 -10.18 14.29
CA LYS A 31 24.48 -8.75 14.52
C LYS A 31 25.95 -8.54 14.84
N VAL A 32 26.53 -9.36 15.71
CA VAL A 32 27.96 -9.26 16.03
C VAL A 32 28.79 -9.54 14.78
N ALA A 33 28.48 -10.60 14.03
CA ALA A 33 29.16 -10.96 12.79
C ALA A 33 29.11 -9.81 11.76
N MET A 34 27.92 -9.21 11.59
CA MET A 34 27.70 -8.09 10.68
C MET A 34 28.67 -6.94 10.94
N TYR A 35 28.88 -6.57 12.21
CA TYR A 35 29.69 -5.40 12.56
C TYR A 35 31.16 -5.73 12.83
N THR A 36 31.50 -6.88 13.41
CA THR A 36 32.90 -7.23 13.73
C THR A 36 33.67 -7.79 12.53
N GLY A 37 32.98 -8.26 11.49
CA GLY A 37 33.60 -8.99 10.36
C GLY A 37 33.87 -10.48 10.68
N LEU A 38 33.53 -10.94 11.88
CA LEU A 38 33.55 -12.36 12.24
C LEU A 38 32.44 -13.13 11.50
N SER A 39 32.60 -14.44 11.36
CA SER A 39 31.50 -15.30 10.91
C SER A 39 30.51 -15.58 12.06
N VAL A 40 29.27 -15.90 11.72
CA VAL A 40 28.25 -16.29 12.71
C VAL A 40 28.70 -17.53 13.51
N ASP A 41 29.42 -18.45 12.87
CA ASP A 41 29.98 -19.64 13.53
C ASP A 41 31.09 -19.27 14.52
N ALA A 42 31.95 -18.30 14.19
CA ALA A 42 32.97 -17.81 15.11
C ALA A 42 32.33 -17.16 16.36
N VAL A 43 31.28 -16.34 16.17
CA VAL A 43 30.57 -15.72 17.28
C VAL A 43 29.84 -16.75 18.13
N THR A 44 29.14 -17.70 17.52
CA THR A 44 28.43 -18.75 18.29
C THR A 44 29.39 -19.73 18.96
N GLY A 45 30.55 -19.98 18.38
CA GLY A 45 31.62 -20.80 18.94
C GLY A 45 32.27 -20.20 20.20
N THR A 46 31.99 -18.94 20.55
CA THR A 46 32.45 -18.36 21.82
C THR A 46 31.74 -18.96 23.04
N GLU A 47 30.64 -19.68 22.88
CA GLU A 47 29.91 -20.39 23.95
C GLU A 47 29.63 -19.55 25.21
N ALA A 48 29.37 -18.26 25.03
CA ALA A 48 29.17 -17.28 26.11
C ALA A 48 30.38 -17.07 27.04
N ALA A 49 31.59 -17.34 26.53
CA ALA A 49 32.84 -17.00 27.20
C ALA A 49 32.93 -15.48 27.46
N VAL A 50 33.63 -15.13 28.55
CA VAL A 50 33.91 -13.76 28.93
C VAL A 50 35.32 -13.40 28.46
N PHE A 51 35.44 -12.26 27.78
CA PHE A 51 36.70 -11.75 27.26
C PHE A 51 37.04 -10.44 27.93
N GLU A 52 38.28 -10.32 28.42
CA GLU A 52 38.80 -9.12 29.07
C GLU A 52 40.05 -8.63 28.35
N GLY A 53 40.12 -7.31 28.13
CA GLY A 53 41.26 -6.63 27.53
C GLY A 53 41.76 -7.29 26.24
N GLN A 54 43.01 -7.77 26.28
CA GLN A 54 43.69 -8.34 25.11
C GLN A 54 42.97 -9.54 24.49
N SER A 55 42.33 -10.38 25.32
CA SER A 55 41.60 -11.56 24.84
C SER A 55 40.39 -11.18 23.96
N GLY A 56 39.78 -10.02 24.20
CA GLY A 56 38.70 -9.50 23.35
C GLY A 56 39.20 -9.06 21.97
N ILE A 57 40.44 -8.57 21.89
CA ILE A 57 41.09 -8.18 20.63
C ILE A 57 41.48 -9.42 19.83
N GLU A 58 42.08 -10.42 20.48
CA GLU A 58 42.44 -11.69 19.84
C GLU A 58 41.22 -12.46 19.31
N ALA A 59 40.09 -12.36 20.01
CA ALA A 59 38.81 -12.91 19.57
C ALA A 59 38.15 -12.12 18.41
N GLY A 60 38.69 -10.96 18.05
CA GLY A 60 38.12 -10.05 17.04
C GLY A 60 36.84 -9.33 17.49
N LEU A 61 36.59 -9.29 18.80
CA LEU A 61 35.43 -8.61 19.40
C LEU A 61 35.73 -7.14 19.76
N ALA A 62 37.00 -6.76 19.83
CA ALA A 62 37.46 -5.40 20.11
C ALA A 62 38.64 -5.01 19.20
N ASP A 63 38.77 -3.71 18.91
CA ASP A 63 39.81 -3.19 18.01
C ASP A 63 41.11 -2.86 18.76
N GLU A 64 41.02 -2.22 19.94
CA GLU A 64 42.18 -1.70 20.68
C GLU A 64 41.91 -1.61 22.20
N LEU A 65 42.97 -1.71 23.01
CA LEU A 65 42.94 -1.46 24.45
C LEU A 65 43.34 0.00 24.73
N VAL A 66 42.44 0.77 25.32
CA VAL A 66 42.64 2.22 25.54
C VAL A 66 42.49 2.57 27.01
N ASN A 67 43.32 3.49 27.50
CA ASN A 67 43.14 4.07 28.84
C ASN A 67 41.96 5.04 28.85
N ALA A 68 41.16 5.04 29.91
CA ALA A 68 40.06 5.97 30.10
C ALA A 68 40.48 7.46 29.98
N SER A 69 41.70 7.82 30.39
CA SER A 69 42.22 9.20 30.23
C SER A 69 42.36 9.62 28.77
N ASP A 70 42.63 8.66 27.89
CA ASP A 70 42.99 8.90 26.48
C ASP A 70 41.81 8.60 25.54
N ALA A 71 40.75 7.97 26.05
CA ALA A 71 39.59 7.52 25.29
C ALA A 71 38.94 8.62 24.44
N ILE A 72 38.85 9.85 24.95
CA ILE A 72 38.27 10.99 24.21
C ILE A 72 39.15 11.35 23.00
N SER A 73 40.47 11.34 23.18
CA SER A 73 41.42 11.67 22.13
C SER A 73 41.44 10.60 21.03
N VAL A 74 41.44 9.33 21.43
CA VAL A 74 41.35 8.18 20.52
C VAL A 74 40.04 8.20 19.74
N MET A 75 38.91 8.44 20.41
CA MET A 75 37.60 8.55 19.76
C MET A 75 37.56 9.72 18.78
N ALA A 76 38.06 10.90 19.15
CA ALA A 76 38.14 12.06 18.25
C ALA A 76 38.99 11.75 17.00
N THR A 77 40.07 11.00 17.17
CA THR A 77 40.96 10.59 16.06
C THR A 77 40.25 9.62 15.12
N ALA A 78 39.54 8.63 15.66
CA ALA A 78 38.75 7.67 14.88
C ALA A 78 37.64 8.36 14.07
N LEU A 79 36.93 9.33 14.68
CA LEU A 79 35.89 10.10 14.00
C LEU A 79 36.44 10.96 12.85
N ASN A 80 37.58 11.63 13.08
CA ASN A 80 38.20 12.49 12.07
C ASN A 80 38.79 11.69 10.89
N SER A 81 39.26 10.47 11.15
CA SER A 81 39.78 9.57 10.11
C SER A 81 38.69 8.75 9.41
N ASN A 82 37.42 8.93 9.82
CA ASN A 82 36.26 8.19 9.31
C ASN A 82 36.46 6.66 9.39
N VAL A 83 37.27 6.21 10.35
CA VAL A 83 37.44 4.80 10.68
C VAL A 83 36.13 4.34 11.30
N ARG A 84 35.35 3.61 10.52
CA ARG A 84 34.13 2.99 11.02
C ARG A 84 34.56 1.80 11.86
N GLY A 85 34.19 1.81 13.14
CA GLY A 85 34.31 0.62 13.97
C GLY A 85 33.53 -0.50 13.30
N GLY A 86 34.26 -1.54 12.87
CA GLY A 86 33.67 -2.67 12.19
C GLY A 86 33.20 -2.46 10.75
N THR A 87 32.77 -3.55 10.09
CA THR A 87 32.10 -3.49 8.79
C THR A 87 30.66 -3.06 9.02
N MET A 88 30.37 -1.76 9.05
CA MET A 88 28.98 -1.31 8.95
C MET A 88 28.54 -1.41 7.49
N PRO A 89 27.71 -2.40 7.09
CA PRO A 89 27.06 -2.33 5.80
C PRO A 89 26.23 -1.05 5.80
N GLN A 90 26.66 -0.12 4.96
CA GLN A 90 25.88 1.05 4.67
C GLN A 90 24.64 0.51 3.98
N LEU A 91 23.44 0.75 4.53
CA LEU A 91 22.20 0.52 3.80
C LEU A 91 22.38 1.21 2.47
N THR A 92 22.63 0.42 1.43
CA THR A 92 22.89 0.96 0.12
C THR A 92 21.62 1.69 -0.29
N ALA A 93 21.74 2.74 -1.12
CA ALA A 93 20.56 3.41 -1.65
C ALA A 93 19.57 2.39 -2.27
N THR A 94 20.10 1.28 -2.79
CA THR A 94 19.37 0.13 -3.31
C THR A 94 18.61 -0.66 -2.23
N GLU A 95 19.21 -0.97 -1.09
CA GLU A 95 18.53 -1.66 0.02
C GLU A 95 17.48 -0.77 0.71
N ALA A 96 17.77 0.52 0.88
CA ALA A 96 16.81 1.49 1.38
C ALA A 96 15.59 1.62 0.43
N ALA A 97 15.85 1.66 -0.89
CA ALA A 97 14.78 1.66 -1.89
C ALA A 97 14.00 0.32 -1.90
N ALA A 98 14.68 -0.82 -1.74
CA ALA A 98 14.02 -2.12 -1.67
C ALA A 98 13.13 -2.24 -0.43
N GLN A 99 13.62 -1.79 0.73
CA GLN A 99 12.86 -1.75 1.98
C GLN A 99 11.63 -0.84 1.86
N GLU A 100 11.79 0.32 1.23
CA GLU A 100 10.69 1.25 0.98
C GLU A 100 9.66 0.68 -0.01
N ASN A 101 10.12 0.05 -1.09
CA ASN A 101 9.23 -0.63 -2.03
C ASN A 101 8.46 -1.77 -1.35
N GLN A 102 9.12 -2.53 -0.47
CA GLN A 102 8.50 -3.61 0.28
C GLN A 102 7.45 -3.08 1.28
N ARG A 103 7.72 -1.93 1.91
CA ARG A 103 6.74 -1.22 2.76
C ARG A 103 5.52 -0.78 1.95
N VAL A 104 5.74 -0.09 0.82
CA VAL A 104 4.70 0.39 -0.09
C VAL A 104 3.83 -0.78 -0.57
N MET A 105 4.45 -1.87 -1.03
CA MET A 105 3.73 -3.06 -1.45
C MET A 105 2.96 -3.73 -0.31
N GLY A 106 3.53 -3.77 0.90
CA GLY A 106 2.85 -4.31 2.08
C GLY A 106 1.58 -3.53 2.45
N ILE A 107 1.58 -2.20 2.28
CA ILE A 107 0.41 -1.35 2.50
C ILE A 107 -0.65 -1.58 1.42
N LEU A 108 -0.25 -1.63 0.14
CA LEU A 108 -1.18 -1.81 -0.97
C LEU A 108 -1.82 -3.21 -1.03
N THR A 109 -1.09 -4.24 -0.61
CA THR A 109 -1.54 -5.65 -0.69
C THR A 109 -2.23 -6.15 0.59
N CYS A 110 -2.35 -5.32 1.63
CA CYS A 110 -3.03 -5.73 2.87
C CYS A 110 -4.53 -6.01 2.64
N GLN A 111 -5.13 -6.87 3.46
CA GLN A 111 -6.54 -7.24 3.31
C GLN A 111 -7.47 -6.06 3.58
N GLU A 112 -7.06 -5.17 4.47
CA GLU A 112 -7.78 -3.96 4.89
C GLU A 112 -7.85 -2.90 3.79
N ALA A 113 -6.91 -2.94 2.82
CA ALA A 113 -6.93 -2.08 1.65
C ALA A 113 -8.06 -2.42 0.66
N LYS A 114 -8.63 -3.63 0.72
CA LYS A 114 -9.76 -4.02 -0.15
C LYS A 114 -10.97 -3.13 0.15
N GLY A 115 -11.43 -2.39 -0.85
CA GLY A 115 -12.50 -1.40 -0.70
C GLY A 115 -12.06 -0.07 -0.07
N ARG A 116 -10.75 0.17 0.09
CA ARG A 116 -10.14 1.42 0.60
C ARG A 116 -8.86 1.77 -0.17
N GLU A 117 -8.83 1.38 -1.45
CA GLU A 117 -7.63 1.38 -2.30
C GLU A 117 -7.04 2.78 -2.48
N GLN A 118 -7.91 3.80 -2.59
CA GLN A 118 -7.49 5.20 -2.65
C GLN A 118 -6.80 5.65 -1.35
N LEU A 119 -7.32 5.24 -0.19
CA LEU A 119 -6.73 5.55 1.11
C LEU A 119 -5.42 4.79 1.29
N ALA A 120 -5.35 3.52 0.91
CA ALA A 120 -4.12 2.73 0.95
C ALA A 120 -3.01 3.32 0.07
N THR A 121 -3.35 3.85 -1.11
CA THR A 121 -2.41 4.53 -2.01
C THR A 121 -1.87 5.82 -1.38
N MET A 122 -2.73 6.61 -0.74
CA MET A 122 -2.32 7.82 -0.02
C MET A 122 -1.36 7.48 1.13
N LEU A 123 -1.69 6.48 1.95
CA LEU A 123 -0.84 6.05 3.08
C LEU A 123 0.50 5.47 2.61
N ALA A 124 0.51 4.75 1.48
CA ALA A 124 1.74 4.25 0.87
C ALA A 124 2.66 5.38 0.40
N GLY A 125 2.09 6.49 -0.10
CA GLY A 125 2.85 7.68 -0.51
C GLY A 125 3.43 8.52 0.64
N GLN A 126 3.00 8.29 1.89
CA GLN A 126 3.57 8.98 3.05
C GLN A 126 4.86 8.29 3.52
N GLN A 127 5.97 9.02 3.47
CA GLN A 127 7.27 8.56 3.97
C GLN A 127 7.23 8.38 5.50
N GLY A 128 7.86 7.32 6.01
CA GLY A 128 7.95 7.05 7.45
C GLY A 128 6.72 6.39 8.09
N MET A 129 5.66 6.11 7.34
CA MET A 129 4.49 5.39 7.85
C MET A 129 4.71 3.88 7.83
N SER A 130 4.59 3.19 8.97
CA SER A 130 4.75 1.72 9.01
C SER A 130 3.53 0.98 8.43
N VAL A 131 3.75 -0.25 7.94
CA VAL A 131 2.67 -1.13 7.44
C VAL A 131 1.61 -1.39 8.54
N ALA A 132 2.04 -1.55 9.80
CA ALA A 132 1.13 -1.76 10.92
C ALA A 132 0.23 -0.55 11.21
N GLN A 133 0.81 0.66 11.17
CA GLN A 133 0.03 1.90 11.34
C GLN A 133 -0.94 2.11 10.18
N ALA A 134 -0.49 1.89 8.95
CA ALA A 134 -1.35 2.00 7.77
C ALA A 134 -2.53 1.01 7.86
N ARG A 135 -2.28 -0.22 8.30
CA ARG A 135 -3.31 -1.24 8.53
C ARG A 135 -4.33 -0.81 9.59
N ALA A 136 -3.89 -0.20 10.69
CA ALA A 136 -4.78 0.29 11.73
C ALA A 136 -5.70 1.42 11.21
N ILE A 137 -5.16 2.34 10.40
CA ILE A 137 -5.94 3.42 9.79
C ILE A 137 -6.95 2.85 8.78
N LEU A 138 -6.54 1.89 7.95
CA LEU A 138 -7.42 1.21 7.01
C LEU A 138 -8.54 0.44 7.71
N ALA A 139 -8.26 -0.21 8.84
CA ALA A 139 -9.25 -0.93 9.63
C ALA A 139 -10.28 0.02 10.29
N ALA A 140 -9.85 1.21 10.73
CA ALA A 140 -10.72 2.21 11.33
C ALA A 140 -11.58 2.98 10.32
N ALA A 141 -11.16 3.04 9.06
CA ALA A 141 -11.93 3.68 7.99
C ALA A 141 -13.13 2.83 7.56
N ALA A 142 -14.26 3.46 7.25
CA ALA A 142 -15.39 2.76 6.60
C ALA A 142 -14.97 2.27 5.20
N PRO A 143 -15.42 1.08 4.73
CA PRO A 143 -15.23 0.68 3.36
C PRO A 143 -15.83 1.74 2.44
N GLN A 144 -15.09 2.19 1.42
CA GLN A 144 -15.71 2.99 0.37
C GLN A 144 -16.71 2.07 -0.34
N GLN A 145 -17.99 2.42 -0.27
CA GLN A 145 -18.95 1.93 -1.27
C GLN A 145 -18.40 2.29 -2.66
N PRO A 146 -18.60 1.45 -3.69
CA PRO A 146 -18.12 1.77 -5.04
C PRO A 146 -18.65 3.14 -5.44
N VAL A 147 -17.79 4.15 -5.37
CA VAL A 147 -18.11 5.50 -5.81
C VAL A 147 -18.12 5.43 -7.32
N ALA A 148 -19.32 5.29 -7.89
CA ALA A 148 -19.57 5.80 -9.22
C ALA A 148 -19.01 7.23 -9.25
N SER A 149 -18.07 7.47 -10.16
CA SER A 149 -17.46 8.77 -10.45
C SER A 149 -18.43 9.92 -10.19
N THR A 150 -18.04 10.89 -9.35
CA THR A 150 -18.83 12.09 -8.98
C THR A 150 -19.16 13.03 -10.14
N GLN A 151 -18.84 12.62 -11.37
CA GLN A 151 -19.18 13.33 -12.59
C GLN A 151 -20.63 13.02 -12.94
N SER A 152 -21.47 14.05 -12.91
CA SER A 152 -22.88 13.95 -13.29
C SER A 152 -22.99 13.25 -14.65
N GLU A 153 -23.97 12.36 -14.82
CA GLU A 153 -24.15 11.63 -16.08
C GLU A 153 -24.32 12.59 -17.28
N ALA A 154 -24.88 13.78 -17.03
CA ALA A 154 -24.95 14.88 -17.97
C ALA A 154 -23.55 15.32 -18.48
N ASP A 155 -22.58 15.48 -17.58
CA ASP A 155 -21.21 15.88 -17.93
C ASP A 155 -20.50 14.79 -18.73
N ARG A 156 -20.79 13.52 -18.41
CA ARG A 156 -20.24 12.36 -19.14
C ARG A 156 -20.82 12.21 -20.54
N ILE A 157 -22.08 12.61 -20.77
CA ILE A 157 -22.72 12.64 -22.10
C ILE A 157 -22.10 13.77 -22.95
N MET A 158 -21.87 14.94 -22.36
CA MET A 158 -21.25 16.08 -23.03
C MET A 158 -19.78 15.83 -23.39
N ALA A 159 -19.04 15.09 -22.57
CA ALA A 159 -17.62 14.79 -22.78
C ALA A 159 -17.36 13.57 -23.71
N CYS A 160 -18.39 12.89 -24.23
CA CYS A 160 -18.20 11.82 -25.20
C CYS A 160 -17.73 12.39 -26.55
N GLU A 161 -16.73 11.76 -27.18
CA GLU A 161 -16.21 12.18 -28.50
C GLU A 161 -17.30 12.28 -29.58
N GLU A 162 -18.39 11.52 -29.43
CA GLU A 162 -19.56 11.49 -30.31
C GLU A 162 -20.46 12.74 -30.18
N ALA A 163 -20.30 13.54 -29.12
CA ALA A 163 -20.99 14.81 -28.90
C ALA A 163 -20.29 16.00 -29.59
N ASN A 164 -19.06 15.80 -30.07
CA ASN A 164 -18.25 16.86 -30.66
C ASN A 164 -18.89 17.39 -31.96
N GLY A 165 -19.24 18.68 -31.99
CA GLY A 165 -19.98 19.32 -33.09
C GLY A 165 -21.52 19.20 -33.03
N ARG A 166 -22.10 18.63 -31.97
CA ARG A 166 -23.57 18.47 -31.78
C ARG A 166 -24.01 18.72 -30.33
N GLU A 167 -23.45 19.75 -29.74
CA GLU A 167 -23.62 20.12 -28.33
C GLU A 167 -25.09 20.34 -27.92
N GLN A 168 -25.92 20.90 -28.80
CA GLN A 168 -27.36 21.08 -28.54
C GLN A 168 -28.13 19.75 -28.39
N LEU A 169 -27.72 18.72 -29.12
CA LEU A 169 -28.33 17.39 -29.01
C LEU A 169 -27.84 16.68 -27.74
N ALA A 170 -26.54 16.76 -27.43
CA ALA A 170 -26.00 16.23 -26.18
C ALA A 170 -26.64 16.91 -24.95
N ALA A 171 -26.88 18.23 -25.01
CA ALA A 171 -27.58 18.99 -23.97
C ALA A 171 -29.05 18.55 -23.82
N THR A 172 -29.75 18.28 -24.94
CA THR A 172 -31.13 17.78 -24.90
C THR A 172 -31.21 16.37 -24.31
N LEU A 173 -30.22 15.51 -24.60
CA LEU A 173 -30.14 14.16 -24.02
C LEU A 173 -29.79 14.22 -22.53
N ALA A 174 -28.89 15.11 -22.13
CA ALA A 174 -28.54 15.37 -20.74
C ALA A 174 -29.72 15.92 -19.91
N ALA A 175 -30.68 16.61 -20.54
CA ALA A 175 -31.89 17.13 -19.90
C ALA A 175 -33.01 16.08 -19.72
N MET A 176 -32.85 14.84 -20.21
CA MET A 176 -33.82 13.75 -20.03
C MET A 176 -33.51 12.93 -18.75
N PRO A 177 -34.42 12.84 -17.76
CA PRO A 177 -34.09 12.40 -16.39
C PRO A 177 -33.85 10.89 -16.15
N GLU A 178 -33.56 10.09 -17.18
CA GLU A 178 -33.22 8.65 -17.04
C GLU A 178 -32.17 8.21 -18.09
N MET A 179 -31.47 9.16 -18.73
CA MET A 179 -30.53 8.83 -19.80
C MET A 179 -29.10 8.68 -19.29
N THR A 180 -28.71 7.43 -19.06
CA THR A 180 -27.32 7.08 -18.70
C THR A 180 -26.43 7.01 -19.95
N VAL A 181 -25.14 7.30 -19.82
CA VAL A 181 -24.12 7.28 -20.91
C VAL A 181 -23.96 5.90 -21.57
N GLU A 182 -24.35 4.84 -20.86
CA GLU A 182 -24.36 3.47 -21.37
C GLU A 182 -25.19 3.39 -22.66
N LYS A 183 -24.90 2.35 -23.46
CA LYS A 183 -25.29 2.09 -24.87
C LYS A 183 -26.45 2.88 -25.52
N PRO A 184 -27.64 3.13 -24.93
CA PRO A 184 -28.70 3.96 -25.52
C PRO A 184 -28.26 5.36 -26.00
N ALA A 185 -27.51 6.16 -25.21
CA ALA A 185 -27.17 7.54 -25.60
C ALA A 185 -26.23 7.58 -26.81
N ARG A 186 -25.17 6.76 -26.77
CA ARG A 186 -24.23 6.57 -27.89
C ARG A 186 -24.93 6.01 -29.13
N SER A 187 -25.77 4.97 -28.95
CA SER A 187 -26.56 4.39 -30.04
C SER A 187 -27.52 5.40 -30.66
N TRP A 188 -28.08 6.33 -29.88
CA TRP A 188 -28.97 7.37 -30.39
C TRP A 188 -28.22 8.40 -31.24
N LEU A 189 -27.05 8.84 -30.76
CA LEU A 189 -26.16 9.75 -31.50
C LEU A 189 -25.66 9.12 -32.81
N LEU A 190 -25.31 7.83 -32.77
CA LEU A 190 -24.89 7.04 -33.93
C LEU A 190 -26.03 6.77 -34.93
N HIS A 191 -27.22 6.37 -34.47
CA HIS A 191 -28.34 6.03 -35.34
C HIS A 191 -28.85 7.26 -36.11
N ARG A 192 -28.82 8.44 -35.49
CA ARG A 192 -29.22 9.70 -36.12
C ARG A 192 -28.14 10.32 -37.01
N ARG A 193 -26.90 9.80 -36.99
CA ARG A 193 -25.87 10.11 -37.99
C ARG A 193 -26.26 9.66 -39.41
N ARG A 194 -27.27 8.77 -39.54
CA ARG A 194 -27.69 8.14 -40.81
C ARG A 194 -28.96 8.71 -41.45
N MET A 195 -29.67 9.69 -40.86
CA MET A 195 -30.94 10.20 -41.44
C MET A 195 -31.08 11.74 -41.31
N PRO A 196 -31.39 12.50 -42.39
CA PRO A 196 -31.39 13.96 -42.36
C PRO A 196 -32.77 14.67 -42.27
N ASP A 197 -33.92 13.98 -42.14
CA ASP A 197 -35.25 14.62 -42.37
C ASP A 197 -36.20 14.77 -41.14
N PRO A 198 -37.11 15.76 -41.14
CA PRO A 198 -37.92 16.17 -39.99
C PRO A 198 -39.15 15.27 -39.69
N HIS A 199 -39.54 14.36 -40.59
CA HIS A 199 -40.60 13.36 -40.33
C HIS A 199 -40.14 12.17 -39.44
N SER A 200 -38.89 12.20 -38.96
CA SER A 200 -38.26 11.09 -38.21
C SER A 200 -38.65 11.02 -36.73
N VAL A 201 -39.19 12.08 -36.15
CA VAL A 201 -39.57 12.12 -34.72
C VAL A 201 -40.65 11.07 -34.43
N ILE A 202 -41.69 10.97 -35.26
CA ILE A 202 -42.83 10.05 -35.04
C ILE A 202 -42.40 8.58 -35.11
N ARG A 203 -41.44 8.22 -35.98
CA ARG A 203 -40.94 6.83 -36.11
C ARG A 203 -40.03 6.44 -34.94
N SER A 204 -39.26 7.38 -34.41
CA SER A 204 -38.41 7.16 -33.23
C SER A 204 -39.25 6.92 -31.96
N TRP A 205 -40.35 7.65 -31.82
CA TRP A 205 -41.35 7.41 -30.77
C TRP A 205 -42.00 6.03 -30.85
N HIS A 206 -42.31 5.56 -32.07
CA HIS A 206 -42.87 4.23 -32.29
C HIS A 206 -41.86 3.11 -31.99
N TRP A 207 -40.58 3.32 -32.29
CA TRP A 207 -39.48 2.40 -31.99
C TRP A 207 -39.19 2.31 -30.47
N MET A 208 -39.14 3.45 -29.77
CA MET A 208 -39.02 3.47 -28.30
C MET A 208 -40.21 2.81 -27.61
N ARG A 209 -41.43 2.98 -28.15
CA ARG A 209 -42.65 2.29 -27.67
C ARG A 209 -42.57 0.76 -27.85
N GLN A 210 -41.89 0.29 -28.90
CA GLN A 210 -41.71 -1.14 -29.21
C GLN A 210 -40.66 -1.83 -28.30
N LYS A 211 -39.66 -1.09 -27.82
CA LYS A 211 -38.58 -1.58 -26.95
C LYS A 211 -38.94 -1.66 -25.45
N GLY A 212 -40.21 -1.47 -25.09
CA GLY A 212 -40.70 -1.76 -23.73
C GLY A 212 -40.35 -0.74 -22.64
N MET A 213 -39.92 0.48 -23.00
CA MET A 213 -39.66 1.59 -22.06
C MET A 213 -40.95 2.26 -21.56
N ARG A 214 -41.94 1.45 -21.14
CA ARG A 214 -43.33 1.87 -20.89
C ARG A 214 -43.65 2.36 -19.48
N ARG A 215 -42.80 2.12 -18.48
CA ARG A 215 -43.15 2.48 -17.10
C ARG A 215 -42.72 3.91 -16.79
N ARG A 216 -43.62 4.87 -17.06
CA ARG A 216 -43.69 6.27 -16.58
C ARG A 216 -44.02 7.32 -17.64
N LEU A 217 -44.53 6.91 -18.81
CA LEU A 217 -44.95 7.86 -19.86
C LEU A 217 -46.39 8.39 -19.72
N ASN A 218 -47.04 8.23 -18.56
CA ASN A 218 -48.41 8.70 -18.34
C ASN A 218 -48.52 10.04 -17.60
N SER A 219 -47.39 10.70 -17.28
CA SER A 219 -47.41 11.99 -16.57
C SER A 219 -47.15 13.22 -17.47
N TRP A 220 -47.12 13.06 -18.79
CA TRP A 220 -46.65 14.13 -19.70
C TRP A 220 -47.40 14.27 -21.03
N LEU A 221 -48.68 13.85 -21.11
CA LEU A 221 -49.56 14.31 -22.19
C LEU A 221 -50.30 15.57 -21.72
N PRO A 222 -50.14 16.75 -22.36
CA PRO A 222 -51.05 17.85 -22.13
C PRO A 222 -52.43 17.44 -22.69
N ALA A 223 -53.49 17.78 -21.97
CA ALA A 223 -54.86 17.60 -22.44
C ALA A 223 -55.01 18.25 -23.82
N ARG A 224 -55.54 17.50 -24.78
CA ARG A 224 -56.01 18.04 -26.06
C ARG A 224 -57.29 18.84 -25.77
N GLU A 225 -57.24 20.15 -26.01
CA GLU A 225 -58.37 20.92 -26.53
C GLU A 225 -58.06 21.29 -27.99
#